data_AF-A0A928TC14-F1
#
_entry.id   AF-A0A928TC14-F1
#
_cell.length_a   1.000
_cell.length_b   1.000
_cell.length_c   1.000
_cell.angle_alpha   90.00
_cell.angle_beta   90.00
_cell.angle_gamma   90.00
#
_symmetry.space_group_name_H-M   'P 1'
#
loop_
_entity.id
_entity.type
_entity.pdbx_description
1 polymer ?
#
loop_
_entity_poly.entity_id
_entity_poly.type
_entity_poly.pdbx_seq_one_letter_code
_entity_poly.pdbx_strand_id
1 'polypeptide(L)'
;MPDNYWDRYWAARASRRRVLGAAGALGAGAAGLALVGCGDDDDDGGDAEPGKTTAPGETPKATEAPKEQPRNGGTIRYPMRGTSSGDPPTLFPYENLTYLAQHPASLHYSRLVRAKNGPDIAANDFTALEGDLVAKWEQPDPATYVFPLKPNIQAHQKAPMNGRKITAQDIALG
;
A
#
# COMPACT_ATOMS: atom_id res chain seq x y z
N MET A 1 -13.81 4.89 29.54
CA MET A 1 -12.64 5.33 28.75
C MET A 1 -12.82 6.80 28.41
N PRO A 2 -11.78 7.65 28.45
CA PRO A 2 -11.94 9.05 28.10
C PRO A 2 -12.05 9.20 26.58
N ASP A 3 -13.07 9.95 26.14
CA ASP A 3 -13.28 10.33 24.74
C ASP A 3 -12.03 11.02 24.20
N ASN A 4 -11.41 10.44 23.17
CA ASN A 4 -10.20 11.02 22.59
C ASN A 4 -10.58 12.11 21.57
N TYR A 5 -9.67 13.08 21.39
CA TYR A 5 -9.83 14.20 20.47
C TYR A 5 -10.13 13.75 19.02
N TRP A 6 -9.59 12.60 18.63
CA TRP A 6 -9.73 12.06 17.29
C TRP A 6 -11.15 11.57 17.00
N ASP A 7 -11.84 10.99 17.98
CA ASP A 7 -13.25 10.60 17.87
C ASP A 7 -14.15 11.82 17.64
N ARG A 8 -13.88 12.93 18.35
CA ARG A 8 -14.61 14.20 18.15
C ARG A 8 -14.32 14.83 16.78
N TYR A 9 -13.08 14.77 16.32
CA TYR A 9 -12.70 15.29 15.01
C TYR A 9 -13.38 14.53 13.86
N TRP A 10 -13.43 13.20 13.93
CA TRP A 10 -14.12 12.37 12.93
C TRP A 10 -15.65 12.53 13.01
N ALA A 11 -16.23 12.62 14.20
CA ALA A 11 -17.65 12.85 14.39
C ALA A 11 -18.12 14.22 13.84
N ALA A 12 -17.34 15.28 14.08
CA ALA A 12 -17.65 16.63 13.59
C ALA A 12 -17.57 16.75 12.05
N ARG A 13 -16.76 15.92 11.40
CA ARG A 13 -16.63 15.88 9.93
C ARG A 13 -17.71 15.03 9.28
N ALA A 14 -18.19 13.99 9.97
CA ALA A 14 -19.32 13.15 9.53
C ALA A 14 -20.66 13.91 9.56
N SER A 15 -20.87 14.83 10.51
CA SER A 15 -22.14 15.56 10.65
C SER A 15 -22.42 16.54 9.51
N ARG A 16 -21.41 17.27 9.02
CA ARG A 16 -21.60 18.29 7.97
C ARG A 16 -22.05 17.71 6.62
N ARG A 17 -21.59 16.50 6.28
CA ARG A 17 -21.97 15.82 5.03
C ARG A 17 -23.41 15.28 5.09
N ARG A 18 -23.88 14.87 6.27
CA ARG A 18 -25.28 14.47 6.49
C ARG A 18 -26.23 15.67 6.51
N VAL A 19 -25.82 16.81 7.07
CA VAL A 19 -26.64 18.04 7.07
C VAL A 19 -26.84 18.58 5.65
N LEU A 20 -25.81 18.54 4.79
CA LEU A 20 -25.95 18.96 3.39
C LEU A 20 -26.70 17.92 2.52
N GLY A 21 -26.65 16.63 2.86
CA GLY A 21 -27.47 15.60 2.22
C GLY A 21 -28.96 15.68 2.61
N ALA A 22 -29.26 16.03 3.86
CA ALA A 22 -30.62 16.18 4.36
C ALA A 22 -31.32 17.45 3.83
N ALA A 23 -30.58 18.52 3.54
CA ALA A 23 -31.13 19.74 2.93
C ALA A 23 -31.62 19.53 1.48
N GLY A 24 -31.11 18.51 0.77
CA GLY A 24 -31.57 18.15 -0.57
C GLY A 24 -32.84 17.30 -0.60
N ALA A 25 -33.21 16.66 0.52
CA ALA A 25 -34.34 15.73 0.60
C ALA A 25 -35.67 16.38 1.03
N LEU A 26 -35.69 17.68 1.32
CA LEU A 26 -36.89 18.40 1.77
C LEU A 26 -37.49 19.36 0.72
N GLY A 27 -36.92 19.40 -0.50
CA GLY A 27 -37.33 20.34 -1.56
C GLY A 27 -38.31 19.81 -2.62
N ALA A 28 -38.51 18.50 -2.75
CA ALA A 28 -39.48 17.94 -3.68
C ALA A 28 -39.86 16.50 -3.31
N GLY A 29 -41.13 16.26 -2.95
CA GLY A 29 -41.73 14.92 -2.96
C GLY A 29 -42.06 14.31 -1.60
N ALA A 30 -43.03 14.89 -0.89
CA ALA A 30 -43.80 14.16 0.13
C ALA A 30 -44.78 13.20 -0.57
N ALA A 31 -44.30 12.04 -1.05
CA ALA A 31 -45.11 10.88 -1.42
C ALA A 31 -44.20 9.70 -1.77
N GLY A 32 -44.00 8.76 -0.84
CA GLY A 32 -43.24 7.52 -1.13
C GLY A 32 -42.49 6.92 0.05
N LEU A 33 -43.10 6.88 1.24
CA LEU A 33 -42.65 6.02 2.34
C LEU A 33 -43.76 5.04 2.67
N ALA A 34 -43.85 4.00 1.85
CA ALA A 34 -44.52 2.76 2.19
C ALA A 34 -43.61 1.62 1.70
N LEU A 35 -43.48 0.58 2.52
CA LEU A 35 -42.70 -0.65 2.30
C LEU A 35 -41.25 -0.67 2.82
N VAL A 36 -41.07 -0.34 4.10
CA VAL A 36 -40.17 -1.15 4.94
C VAL A 36 -41.03 -1.72 6.05
N GLY A 37 -41.66 -2.87 5.73
CA GLY A 37 -42.35 -3.70 6.70
C GLY A 37 -41.31 -4.38 7.59
N CYS A 38 -41.31 -4.01 8.86
CA CYS A 38 -40.80 -4.84 9.93
C CYS A 38 -41.93 -5.83 10.24
N GLY A 39 -41.70 -7.11 10.00
CA GLY A 39 -42.61 -8.21 10.32
C GLY A 39 -41.88 -9.21 11.20
N ASP A 40 -42.50 -9.49 12.35
CA ASP A 40 -42.07 -10.27 13.50
C ASP A 40 -43.02 -11.49 13.66
N ASP A 41 -42.54 -12.53 14.35
CA ASP A 41 -43.21 -13.74 14.90
C ASP A 41 -43.62 -14.98 14.05
N ASP A 42 -43.02 -16.10 14.49
CA ASP A 42 -43.51 -17.46 14.89
C ASP A 42 -44.08 -18.57 13.97
N ASP A 43 -43.45 -19.75 14.17
CA ASP A 43 -43.87 -21.18 14.22
C ASP A 43 -44.30 -22.04 13.00
N ASP A 44 -43.88 -23.33 13.12
CA ASP A 44 -44.19 -24.57 12.38
C ASP A 44 -43.67 -24.72 10.93
N GLY A 45 -43.06 -25.82 10.46
CA GLY A 45 -42.84 -27.18 10.94
C GLY A 45 -42.58 -28.10 9.72
N GLY A 46 -41.72 -29.13 9.86
CA GLY A 46 -41.51 -30.23 8.89
C GLY A 46 -40.48 -29.94 7.77
N ASP A 47 -39.51 -30.78 7.41
CA ASP A 47 -39.29 -32.21 7.66
C ASP A 47 -37.77 -32.49 7.67
N ALA A 48 -37.31 -33.29 8.62
CA ALA A 48 -35.95 -33.81 8.69
C ALA A 48 -35.95 -35.28 8.26
N GLU A 49 -35.27 -35.59 7.15
CA GLU A 49 -34.96 -36.96 6.74
C GLU A 49 -33.48 -37.28 7.05
N PRO A 50 -33.16 -38.44 7.68
CA PRO A 50 -31.83 -38.72 8.18
C PRO A 50 -30.93 -39.42 7.16
N GLY A 51 -29.67 -38.99 7.10
CA GLY A 51 -28.53 -39.91 6.93
C GLY A 51 -28.09 -40.26 5.51
N LYS A 52 -27.02 -39.58 5.06
CA LYS A 52 -25.94 -40.23 4.29
C LYS A 52 -24.60 -39.64 4.73
N THR A 53 -23.88 -40.43 5.54
CA THR A 53 -22.47 -40.21 5.88
C THR A 53 -21.63 -40.20 4.61
N THR A 54 -21.11 -39.03 4.25
CA THR A 54 -20.04 -38.88 3.27
C THR A 54 -18.70 -39.25 3.92
N ALA A 55 -17.90 -40.05 3.21
CA ALA A 55 -16.52 -40.36 3.57
C ALA A 55 -15.69 -39.07 3.74
N PRO A 56 -14.56 -39.09 4.47
CA PRO A 56 -13.69 -37.92 4.59
C PRO A 56 -13.19 -37.54 3.19
N GLY A 57 -13.78 -36.49 2.63
CA GLY A 57 -13.38 -35.91 1.36
C GLY A 57 -12.00 -35.29 1.51
N GLU A 58 -11.16 -35.53 0.50
CA GLU A 58 -9.87 -34.85 0.33
C GLU A 58 -10.03 -33.35 0.55
N THR A 59 -9.14 -32.80 1.36
CA THR A 59 -9.04 -31.36 1.60
C THR A 59 -8.97 -30.65 0.25
N PRO A 60 -9.95 -29.79 -0.11
CA PRO A 60 -9.90 -29.07 -1.36
C PRO A 60 -8.61 -28.24 -1.38
N LYS A 61 -7.73 -28.58 -2.33
CA LYS A 61 -6.54 -27.79 -2.62
C LYS A 61 -7.00 -26.37 -2.90
N ALA A 62 -6.59 -25.43 -2.06
CA ALA A 62 -6.95 -24.03 -2.19
C ALA A 62 -6.69 -23.56 -3.62
N THR A 63 -7.75 -23.15 -4.30
CA THR A 63 -7.66 -22.50 -5.60
C THR A 63 -6.90 -21.19 -5.38
N GLU A 64 -5.70 -21.10 -5.98
CA GLU A 64 -4.89 -19.88 -5.97
C GLU A 64 -5.74 -18.76 -6.56
N ALA A 65 -5.95 -17.69 -5.79
CA ALA A 65 -6.77 -16.55 -6.21
C ALA A 65 -6.23 -15.98 -7.54
N PRO A 66 -7.09 -15.53 -8.47
CA PRO A 66 -6.64 -14.96 -9.73
C PRO A 66 -5.66 -13.81 -9.46
N LYS A 67 -4.43 -13.95 -9.96
CA LYS A 67 -3.43 -12.87 -9.89
C LYS A 67 -3.97 -11.69 -10.69
N GLU A 68 -4.32 -10.61 -9.99
CA GLU A 68 -4.80 -9.39 -10.62
C GLU A 68 -3.74 -8.89 -11.61
N GLN A 69 -4.13 -8.68 -12.87
CA GLN A 69 -3.18 -8.25 -13.89
C GLN A 69 -2.73 -6.81 -13.61
N PRO A 70 -1.41 -6.52 -13.65
CA PRO A 70 -0.91 -5.18 -13.39
C PRO A 70 -1.49 -4.19 -14.40
N ARG A 71 -2.07 -3.10 -13.90
CA ARG A 71 -2.60 -2.02 -14.73
C ARG A 71 -1.47 -1.05 -15.06
N ASN A 72 -1.18 -0.91 -16.34
CA ASN A 72 -0.20 0.06 -16.82
C ASN A 72 -0.83 1.46 -16.94
N GLY A 73 -0.07 2.47 -16.55
CA GLY A 73 -0.48 3.87 -16.65
C GLY A 73 -1.36 4.35 -15.49
N GLY A 74 -1.33 5.66 -15.26
CA GLY A 74 -2.04 6.33 -14.18
C GLY A 74 -1.17 7.36 -13.48
N THR A 75 -1.82 8.23 -12.70
CA THR A 75 -1.14 9.22 -11.87
C THR A 75 -1.36 8.87 -10.41
N ILE A 76 -0.29 8.49 -9.72
CA ILE A 76 -0.32 8.35 -8.27
C ILE A 76 -0.21 9.75 -7.68
N ARG A 77 -1.26 10.20 -7.00
CA ARG A 77 -1.19 11.36 -6.11
C ARG A 77 -0.82 10.82 -4.74
N TYR A 78 0.45 10.98 -4.36
CA TYR A 78 0.92 10.63 -3.03
C TYR A 78 0.81 11.87 -2.13
N PRO A 79 -0.26 12.03 -1.33
CA PRO A 79 -0.35 13.17 -0.45
C PRO A 79 0.67 12.99 0.68
N MET A 80 1.85 13.62 0.54
CA MET A 80 2.63 14.02 1.73
C MET A 80 1.84 15.04 2.58
N ARG A 81 0.74 15.58 2.03
CA ARG A 81 -0.21 16.45 2.72
C ARG A 81 -0.91 15.71 3.85
N GLY A 82 -0.58 16.04 5.09
CA GLY A 82 -1.15 15.44 6.31
C GLY A 82 -0.15 14.59 7.10
N THR A 83 0.95 14.17 6.48
CA THR A 83 2.13 13.62 7.16
C THR A 83 3.26 14.64 7.23
N SER A 84 3.33 15.56 6.26
CA SER A 84 4.32 16.64 6.13
C SER A 84 3.79 18.03 6.49
N SER A 85 4.67 18.81 7.13
CA SER A 85 4.53 20.24 7.44
C SER A 85 5.16 21.17 6.40
N GLY A 86 5.80 20.66 5.33
CA GLY A 86 6.48 21.50 4.34
C GLY A 86 7.23 20.73 3.24
N ASP A 87 7.93 21.48 2.39
CA ASP A 87 8.77 20.95 1.32
C ASP A 87 10.08 20.36 1.87
N PRO A 88 10.70 19.38 1.19
CA PRO A 88 12.03 18.92 1.57
C PRO A 88 13.05 20.06 1.45
N PRO A 89 14.01 20.17 2.38
CA PRO A 89 15.06 21.18 2.31
C PRO A 89 16.04 20.94 1.14
N THR A 90 16.12 19.69 0.65
CA THR A 90 16.96 19.27 -0.47
C THR A 90 16.43 17.97 -1.07
N LEU A 91 16.82 17.67 -2.30
CA LEU A 91 16.57 16.38 -2.94
C LEU A 91 17.76 15.41 -2.78
N PHE A 92 18.89 15.86 -2.24
CA PHE A 92 20.06 15.03 -1.98
C PHE A 92 19.87 14.25 -0.67
N PRO A 93 19.69 12.92 -0.71
CA PRO A 93 19.36 12.14 0.48
C PRO A 93 20.55 11.98 1.45
N TYR A 94 21.78 12.29 1.01
CA TYR A 94 22.99 12.06 1.82
C TYR A 94 23.34 13.22 2.76
N GLU A 95 22.75 14.39 2.54
CA GLU A 95 23.06 15.61 3.31
C GLU A 95 22.13 15.81 4.52
N ASN A 96 21.14 14.94 4.71
CA ASN A 96 20.12 15.11 5.75
C ASN A 96 19.43 13.78 6.12
N LEU A 97 18.81 13.76 7.29
CA LEU A 97 18.06 12.59 7.80
C LEU A 97 16.54 12.76 7.74
N THR A 98 16.02 13.86 7.17
CA THR A 98 14.58 14.11 7.19
C THR A 98 13.85 13.18 6.24
N TYR A 99 12.77 12.56 6.73
CA TYR A 99 11.93 11.70 5.88
C TYR A 99 11.38 12.47 4.67
N LEU A 100 11.29 13.80 4.74
CA LEU A 100 10.84 14.68 3.66
C LEU A 100 11.73 14.56 2.42
N ALA A 101 13.05 14.39 2.59
CA ALA A 101 13.97 14.16 1.49
C ALA A 101 14.10 12.67 1.14
N GLN A 102 14.08 11.79 2.16
CA GLN A 102 14.26 10.34 1.96
C GLN A 102 13.11 9.70 1.16
N HIS A 103 11.86 10.10 1.40
CA HIS A 103 10.70 9.58 0.69
C HIS A 103 10.76 9.85 -0.82
N PRO A 104 10.86 11.11 -1.30
CA PRO A 104 10.97 11.36 -2.73
C PRO A 104 12.24 10.77 -3.32
N ALA A 105 13.36 10.78 -2.59
CA ALA A 105 14.61 10.17 -3.04
C ALA A 105 14.44 8.67 -3.38
N SER A 106 13.67 7.93 -2.58
CA SER A 106 13.40 6.51 -2.82
C SER A 106 12.75 6.21 -4.19
N LEU A 107 12.14 7.20 -4.84
CA LEU A 107 11.49 7.06 -6.15
C LEU A 107 12.45 7.22 -7.34
N HIS A 108 13.63 7.81 -7.13
CA HIS A 108 14.56 8.17 -8.22
C HIS A 108 16.03 7.88 -7.94
N TYR A 109 16.41 7.57 -6.71
CA TYR A 109 17.71 7.02 -6.36
C TYR A 109 17.59 5.52 -6.12
N SER A 110 18.45 4.76 -6.80
CA SER A 110 18.62 3.34 -6.53
C SER A 110 19.64 3.11 -5.41
N ARG A 111 19.53 1.96 -4.75
CA ARG A 111 20.46 1.48 -3.72
C ARG A 111 21.11 0.18 -4.19
N LEU A 112 22.08 -0.35 -3.45
CA LEU A 112 22.54 -1.72 -3.69
C LEU A 112 21.39 -2.71 -3.42
N VAL A 113 20.76 -2.56 -2.25
CA VAL A 113 19.65 -3.39 -1.77
C VAL A 113 18.47 -2.52 -1.33
N ARG A 114 17.27 -3.11 -1.34
CA ARG A 114 16.04 -2.48 -0.87
C ARG A 114 15.18 -3.46 -0.09
N ALA A 115 14.26 -2.94 0.72
CA ALA A 115 13.26 -3.78 1.35
C ALA A 115 12.31 -4.35 0.30
N LYS A 116 11.93 -5.62 0.51
CA LYS A 116 10.96 -6.30 -0.33
C LYS A 116 9.58 -5.69 -0.09
N ASN A 117 8.83 -5.48 -1.17
CA ASN A 117 7.45 -4.99 -1.10
C ASN A 117 6.50 -6.03 -1.70
N GLY A 118 5.31 -6.17 -1.13
CA GLY A 118 4.29 -7.11 -1.59
C GLY A 118 2.98 -6.95 -0.83
N PRO A 119 1.88 -7.53 -1.34
CA PRO A 119 0.56 -7.44 -0.70
C PRO A 119 0.55 -8.03 0.72
N ASP A 120 1.41 -9.03 0.97
CA ASP A 120 1.51 -9.74 2.25
C ASP A 120 2.64 -9.22 3.16
N ILE A 121 3.31 -8.13 2.78
CA ILE A 121 4.41 -7.53 3.55
C ILE A 121 3.91 -6.21 4.13
N ALA A 122 4.01 -6.05 5.46
CA ALA A 122 3.62 -4.81 6.11
C ALA A 122 4.48 -3.65 5.58
N ALA A 123 3.89 -2.47 5.39
CA ALA A 123 4.59 -1.31 4.79
C ALA A 123 5.81 -0.83 5.61
N ASN A 124 5.90 -1.22 6.88
CA ASN A 124 6.99 -0.92 7.80
C ASN A 124 7.89 -2.14 8.09
N ASP A 125 7.71 -3.26 7.36
CA ASP A 125 8.58 -4.41 7.46
C ASP A 125 9.80 -4.22 6.56
N PHE A 126 10.94 -4.00 7.22
CA PHE A 126 12.25 -3.84 6.58
C PHE A 126 13.18 -5.03 6.83
N THR A 127 12.64 -6.15 7.31
CA THR A 127 13.44 -7.34 7.68
C THR A 127 13.84 -8.17 6.45
N ALA A 128 13.02 -8.17 5.41
CA ALA A 128 13.29 -8.85 4.15
C ALA A 128 13.90 -7.86 3.13
N LEU A 129 15.13 -8.16 2.69
CA LEU A 129 15.85 -7.37 1.69
C LEU A 129 15.92 -8.10 0.34
N GLU A 130 15.88 -7.33 -0.74
CA GLU A 130 16.10 -7.77 -2.11
C GLU A 130 17.11 -6.86 -2.82
N GLY A 131 17.68 -7.35 -3.92
CA GLY A 131 18.67 -6.60 -4.70
C GLY A 131 18.03 -5.53 -5.59
N ASP A 132 18.49 -4.28 -5.46
CA ASP A 132 18.02 -3.15 -6.27
C ASP A 132 18.96 -2.92 -7.47
N LEU A 133 20.16 -2.38 -7.27
CA LEU A 133 21.21 -2.34 -8.32
C LEU A 133 21.96 -3.67 -8.48
N VAL A 134 21.94 -4.52 -7.45
CA VAL A 134 22.57 -5.86 -7.49
C VAL A 134 21.51 -6.95 -7.68
N ALA A 135 21.88 -8.05 -8.32
CA ALA A 135 20.97 -9.20 -8.45
C ALA A 135 21.01 -10.10 -7.21
N LYS A 136 22.22 -10.30 -6.67
CA LYS A 136 22.53 -11.05 -5.46
C LYS A 136 23.72 -10.40 -4.77
N TRP A 137 23.98 -10.74 -3.52
CA TRP A 137 25.21 -10.40 -2.83
C TRP A 137 25.70 -11.59 -2.03
N GLU A 138 26.99 -11.62 -1.78
CA GLU A 138 27.65 -12.70 -1.05
C GLU A 138 28.51 -12.08 0.05
N GLN A 139 28.59 -12.76 1.19
CA GLN A 139 29.44 -12.37 2.32
C GLN A 139 30.41 -13.52 2.59
N PRO A 140 31.58 -13.56 1.91
CA PRO A 140 32.53 -14.66 2.06
C PRO A 140 33.13 -14.74 3.48
N ASP A 141 33.19 -13.62 4.19
CA ASP A 141 33.68 -13.53 5.57
C ASP A 141 32.96 -12.39 6.34
N PRO A 142 33.08 -12.31 7.69
CA PRO A 142 32.35 -11.32 8.48
C PRO A 142 32.60 -9.84 8.13
N ALA A 143 33.70 -9.51 7.44
CA ALA A 143 34.09 -8.14 7.12
C ALA A 143 33.97 -7.80 5.62
N THR A 144 33.68 -8.78 4.77
CA THR A 144 33.67 -8.61 3.30
C THR A 144 32.29 -8.87 2.72
N TYR A 145 31.77 -7.91 1.95
CA TYR A 145 30.57 -8.08 1.15
C TYR A 145 30.88 -7.87 -0.34
N VAL A 146 30.36 -8.77 -1.18
CA VAL A 146 30.53 -8.73 -2.63
C VAL A 146 29.17 -8.45 -3.28
N PHE A 147 29.10 -7.33 -3.99
CA PHE A 147 27.89 -6.78 -4.59
C PHE A 147 27.99 -6.76 -6.13
N PRO A 148 27.72 -7.88 -6.83
CA PRO A 148 27.71 -7.91 -8.29
C PRO A 148 26.56 -7.07 -8.87
N LEU A 149 26.92 -6.04 -9.63
CA LEU A 149 25.97 -5.13 -10.27
C LEU A 149 25.21 -5.83 -11.40
N LYS A 150 23.91 -5.50 -11.54
CA LYS A 150 23.10 -5.94 -12.68
C LYS A 150 23.70 -5.42 -13.99
N PRO A 151 23.58 -6.17 -15.09
CA PRO A 151 23.96 -5.65 -16.40
C PRO A 151 23.06 -4.48 -16.80
N ASN A 152 23.58 -3.59 -17.64
CA ASN A 152 22.83 -2.48 -18.26
C ASN A 152 22.20 -1.47 -17.30
N ILE A 153 22.75 -1.28 -16.10
CA ILE A 153 22.37 -0.18 -15.22
C ILE A 153 22.84 1.17 -15.79
N GLN A 154 21.91 2.13 -15.88
CA GLN A 154 22.14 3.44 -16.50
C GLN A 154 21.49 4.52 -15.66
N ALA A 155 22.10 5.70 -15.67
CA ALA A 155 21.48 6.89 -15.10
C ALA A 155 20.24 7.30 -15.91
N HIS A 156 19.43 8.19 -15.35
CA HIS A 156 18.27 8.72 -16.06
C HIS A 156 18.68 9.44 -17.36
N GLN A 157 17.83 9.34 -18.39
CA GLN A 157 18.05 9.95 -19.71
C GLN A 157 17.72 11.46 -19.71
N LYS A 158 18.38 12.22 -18.84
CA LYS A 158 18.32 13.70 -18.84
C LYS A 158 19.70 14.27 -18.53
N ALA A 159 19.96 15.48 -19.03
CA ALA A 159 21.18 16.20 -18.69
C ALA A 159 21.25 16.44 -17.16
N PRO A 160 22.44 16.35 -16.55
CA PRO A 160 23.75 16.11 -17.18
C PRO A 160 24.10 14.63 -17.38
N MET A 161 23.30 13.70 -16.87
CA MET A 161 23.66 12.28 -16.81
C MET A 161 23.47 11.52 -18.14
N ASN A 162 22.51 11.93 -18.96
CA ASN A 162 22.31 11.47 -20.35
C ASN A 162 22.40 9.95 -20.57
N GLY A 163 21.88 9.13 -19.64
CA GLY A 163 21.90 7.67 -19.78
C GLY A 163 23.26 7.02 -19.55
N ARG A 164 24.22 7.76 -18.96
CA ARG A 164 25.55 7.22 -18.65
C ARG A 164 25.43 5.90 -17.88
N LYS A 165 26.23 4.93 -18.30
CA LYS A 165 26.36 3.64 -17.61
C LYS A 165 26.82 3.86 -16.17
N ILE A 166 26.14 3.20 -15.23
CA ILE A 166 26.52 3.19 -13.82
C ILE A 166 27.59 2.11 -13.60
N THR A 167 28.59 2.44 -12.80
CA THR A 167 29.76 1.62 -12.50
C THR A 167 29.99 1.50 -11.00
N ALA A 168 30.91 0.62 -10.58
CA ALA A 168 31.31 0.52 -9.18
C ALA A 168 31.90 1.83 -8.63
N GLN A 169 32.51 2.67 -9.48
CA GLN A 169 33.06 3.96 -9.06
C GLN A 169 31.98 4.92 -8.57
N ASP A 170 30.79 4.87 -9.19
CA ASP A 170 29.65 5.70 -8.80
C ASP A 170 29.12 5.35 -7.41
N ILE A 171 29.27 4.08 -7.03
CA ILE A 171 28.88 3.58 -5.71
C ILE A 171 29.94 3.91 -4.67
N ALA A 172 31.23 3.88 -5.05
CA ALA A 172 32.33 4.20 -4.15
C ALA A 172 32.41 5.70 -3.80
N LEU A 173 31.88 6.58 -4.66
CA LEU A 173 31.96 8.04 -4.52
C LEU A 173 30.63 8.72 -4.16
N GLY A 174 29.51 8.00 -4.25
CA GLY A 174 28.17 8.53 -3.97
C GLY A 174 27.81 8.43 -2.51
#